data_AF-A0A6I7FIX1-F1
#
_entry.id   AF-A0A6I7FIX1-F1
#
_cell.length_a   1.000
_cell.length_b   1.000
_cell.length_c   1.000
_cell.angle_alpha   90.00
_cell.angle_beta   90.00
_cell.angle_gamma   90.00
#
_symmetry.space_group_name_H-M   'P 1'
#
loop_
_entity.id
_entity.type
_entity.pdbx_description
1 polymer ?
#
loop_
_entity_poly.entity_id
_entity_poly.type
_entity_poly.pdbx_seq_one_letter_code
_entity_poly.pdbx_strand_id
1 'polypeptide(L)'
;MSSVTGQIQEKKEAPKVFSAGQYIVGQDFPEGRYKAVPVGQGSNFFIYGSDGSATVNTILGSSADGNEPEYVFYTSEGDIMRTEAQVKLIPVK
;
A
#
# COMPACT_ATOMS: atom_id res chain seq x y z
N MET A 1 -33.74 1.07 -0.81
CA MET A 1 -32.65 1.95 -0.37
C MET A 1 -31.39 1.11 -0.32
N SER A 2 -30.69 0.99 -1.45
CA SER A 2 -29.48 0.16 -1.57
C SER A 2 -28.26 1.01 -1.23
N SER A 3 -27.76 0.89 -0.02
CA SER A 3 -26.48 1.49 0.39
C SER A 3 -25.35 0.72 -0.27
N VAL A 4 -24.88 1.21 -1.42
CA VAL A 4 -23.61 0.79 -2.03
C VAL A 4 -22.50 1.48 -1.25
N THR A 5 -22.15 0.92 -0.10
CA THR A 5 -20.84 1.18 0.50
C THR A 5 -19.86 0.34 -0.31
N GLY A 6 -19.03 0.97 -1.15
CA GLY A 6 -18.07 0.29 -2.01
C GLY A 6 -17.12 -0.57 -1.16
N GLN A 7 -17.44 -1.85 -1.02
CA GLN A 7 -16.62 -2.82 -0.32
C GLN A 7 -15.41 -3.10 -1.20
N ILE A 8 -14.25 -2.57 -0.81
CA ILE A 8 -12.96 -2.90 -1.41
C ILE A 8 -12.78 -4.41 -1.25
N GLN A 9 -12.84 -5.15 -2.36
CA GLN A 9 -12.84 -6.62 -2.33
C GLN A 9 -11.43 -7.14 -2.61
N GLU A 10 -10.90 -7.99 -1.74
CA GLU A 10 -9.58 -8.60 -1.95
C GLU A 10 -9.58 -9.49 -3.20
N LYS A 11 -8.53 -9.40 -4.02
CA LYS A 11 -8.34 -10.32 -5.15
C LYS A 11 -7.93 -11.70 -4.62
N LYS A 12 -8.09 -12.74 -5.45
CA LYS A 12 -7.56 -14.08 -5.19
C LYS A 12 -6.02 -14.17 -5.21
N GLU A 13 -5.35 -13.09 -5.59
CA GLU A 13 -3.89 -12.99 -5.51
C GLU A 13 -3.46 -12.96 -4.04
N ALA A 14 -2.46 -13.77 -3.70
CA ALA A 14 -2.00 -13.87 -2.32
C ALA A 14 -1.39 -12.54 -1.85
N PRO A 15 -1.70 -12.08 -0.63
CA PRO A 15 -1.00 -10.96 -0.02
C PRO A 15 0.52 -11.19 0.02
N LYS A 16 1.30 -10.13 -0.19
CA LYS A 16 2.77 -10.18 -0.12
C LYS A 16 3.28 -9.29 0.99
N VAL A 17 4.22 -9.80 1.77
CA VAL A 17 4.93 -9.04 2.81
C VAL A 17 6.26 -8.57 2.26
N PHE A 18 6.56 -7.29 2.47
CA PHE A 18 7.82 -6.65 2.11
C PHE A 18 8.55 -6.22 3.38
N SER A 19 9.88 -6.25 3.33
CA SER A 19 10.72 -5.66 4.38
C SER A 19 10.85 -4.16 4.17
N ALA A 20 11.49 -3.46 5.10
CA ALA A 20 11.89 -2.08 4.87
C ALA A 20 12.78 -1.99 3.62
N GLY A 21 12.57 -1.00 2.77
CA GLY A 21 13.30 -0.84 1.53
C GLY A 21 12.54 -0.09 0.44
N GLN A 22 13.09 -0.19 -0.77
CA GLN A 22 12.51 0.36 -2.00
C GLN A 22 12.25 -0.78 -2.98
N TYR A 23 11.10 -0.74 -3.64
CA TYR A 23 10.62 -1.78 -4.55
C TYR A 23 10.03 -1.14 -5.79
N ILE A 24 10.32 -1.71 -6.96
CA ILE A 24 9.90 -1.21 -8.26
C ILE A 24 8.66 -1.97 -8.72
N VAL A 25 7.59 -1.24 -9.03
CA VAL A 25 6.35 -1.81 -9.56
C VAL A 25 6.55 -2.29 -10.99
N GLY A 26 6.07 -3.49 -11.28
CA GLY A 26 6.36 -4.24 -12.51
C GLY A 26 7.57 -5.17 -12.40
N GLN A 27 8.48 -4.95 -11.45
CA GLN A 27 9.64 -5.81 -11.20
C GLN A 27 9.49 -6.63 -9.93
N ASP A 28 9.25 -5.98 -8.79
CA ASP A 28 9.15 -6.64 -7.49
C ASP A 28 7.72 -7.11 -7.18
N PHE A 29 6.71 -6.44 -7.74
CA PHE A 29 5.30 -6.80 -7.68
C PHE A 29 4.52 -6.14 -8.82
N PRO A 30 3.39 -6.73 -9.27
CA PRO A 30 2.66 -6.20 -10.42
C PRO A 30 1.98 -4.86 -10.12
N GLU A 31 1.70 -4.09 -11.16
CA GLU A 31 0.85 -2.91 -11.03
C GLU A 31 -0.58 -3.25 -10.58
N GLY A 32 -1.29 -2.26 -10.05
CA GLY A 32 -2.69 -2.43 -9.67
C GLY A 32 -3.10 -1.67 -8.42
N ARG A 33 -4.20 -2.13 -7.81
CA ARG A 33 -4.77 -1.54 -6.59
C ARG A 33 -4.46 -2.42 -5.39
N TYR A 34 -3.99 -1.80 -4.33
CA TYR A 34 -3.55 -2.49 -3.12
C TYR A 34 -4.08 -1.80 -1.87
N LYS A 35 -4.26 -2.60 -0.84
CA LYS A 35 -4.39 -2.17 0.56
C LYS A 35 -3.07 -2.46 1.26
N ALA A 36 -2.38 -1.43 1.73
CA ALA A 36 -1.20 -1.54 2.57
C ALA A 36 -1.62 -1.62 4.04
N VAL A 37 -1.05 -2.58 4.77
CA VAL A 37 -1.27 -2.78 6.21
C VAL A 37 0.10 -2.88 6.90
N PRO A 38 0.36 -2.13 7.99
CA PRO A 38 1.62 -2.23 8.71
C PRO A 38 1.78 -3.63 9.33
N VAL A 39 3.01 -4.13 9.35
CA VAL A 39 3.38 -5.29 10.17
C VAL A 39 4.12 -4.77 11.41
N GLY A 40 3.57 -5.04 12.60
CA GLY A 40 4.08 -4.48 13.85
C GLY A 40 3.61 -3.03 14.06
N GLN A 41 4.50 -2.15 14.52
CA GLN A 41 4.16 -0.77 14.88
C GLN A 41 3.86 0.13 13.66
N GLY A 42 4.30 -0.28 12.46
CA GLY A 42 4.19 0.53 11.26
C GLY A 42 5.29 1.60 11.13
N SER A 43 5.25 2.35 10.04
CA SER A 43 6.23 3.40 9.69
C SER A 43 5.74 4.23 8.50
N ASN A 44 6.59 5.14 8.02
CA ASN A 44 6.33 5.86 6.77
C ASN A 44 6.17 4.92 5.58
N PHE A 45 5.19 5.22 4.74
CA PHE A 45 4.88 4.50 3.51
C PHE A 45 4.67 5.49 2.37
N PHE A 46 5.40 5.29 1.28
CA PHE A 46 5.37 6.15 0.11
C PHE A 46 5.20 5.34 -1.17
N ILE A 47 4.52 5.96 -2.13
CA ILE A 47 4.57 5.58 -3.55
C ILE A 47 5.04 6.82 -4.29
N TYR A 48 6.10 6.67 -5.08
CA TYR A 48 6.58 7.70 -5.99
C TYR A 48 6.22 7.31 -7.42
N GLY A 49 5.60 8.22 -8.14
CA GLY A 49 5.40 8.09 -9.57
C GLY A 49 6.72 8.15 -10.34
N SER A 50 6.69 7.77 -11.61
CA SER A 50 7.86 7.84 -12.50
C SER A 50 8.44 9.25 -12.69
N ASP A 51 7.65 10.30 -12.41
CA ASP A 51 8.09 11.71 -12.40
C ASP A 51 8.76 12.14 -11.08
N GLY A 52 8.87 11.22 -10.10
CA GLY A 52 9.41 11.46 -8.77
C GLY A 52 8.42 12.12 -7.79
N SER A 53 7.19 12.39 -8.20
CA SER A 53 6.15 12.93 -7.31
C SER A 53 5.65 11.85 -6.34
N ALA A 54 5.40 12.23 -5.09
CA ALA A 54 4.78 11.32 -4.13
C ALA A 54 3.27 11.25 -4.39
N THR A 55 2.80 10.11 -4.90
CA THR A 55 1.37 9.83 -5.10
C THR A 55 0.72 9.26 -3.83
N VAL A 56 1.54 8.66 -2.95
CA VAL A 56 1.17 8.28 -1.59
C VAL A 56 2.21 8.82 -0.62
N ASN A 57 1.76 9.41 0.47
CA ASN A 57 2.59 9.85 1.58
C ASN A 57 1.76 9.73 2.87
N THR A 58 1.97 8.66 3.62
CA THR A 58 1.26 8.40 4.87
C THR A 58 2.15 7.69 5.88
N ILE A 59 1.75 7.75 7.15
CA ILE A 59 2.35 6.98 8.23
C ILE A 59 1.40 5.83 8.54
N LEU A 60 1.81 4.61 8.22
CA LEU A 60 1.04 3.42 8.59
C LEU A 60 1.32 3.07 10.05
N GLY A 61 0.29 2.73 10.82
CA GLY A 61 0.44 2.37 12.22
C GLY A 61 -0.88 2.30 12.99
N SER A 62 -0.80 2.34 14.32
CA SER A 62 -1.99 2.33 15.17
C SER A 62 -2.77 3.65 15.09
N SER A 63 -4.10 3.56 14.94
CA SER A 63 -4.99 4.73 14.98
C SER A 63 -5.02 5.40 16.37
N ALA A 64 -4.68 4.68 17.43
CA ALA A 64 -4.54 5.25 18.77
C ALA A 64 -3.39 6.28 18.86
N ASP A 65 -2.38 6.13 18.00
CA ASP A 65 -1.24 7.05 17.88
C ASP A 65 -1.46 8.11 16.78
N GLY A 66 -2.67 8.17 16.20
CA GLY A 66 -3.02 9.08 15.11
C GLY A 66 -2.49 8.67 13.72
N ASN A 67 -2.07 7.42 13.54
CA ASN A 67 -1.56 6.89 12.28
C ASN A 67 -2.65 6.16 11.47
N GLU A 68 -2.37 5.88 10.20
CA GLU A 68 -3.29 5.15 9.32
C GLU A 68 -3.14 3.62 9.49
N PRO A 69 -4.19 2.91 9.94
CA PRO A 69 -4.11 1.46 10.15
C PRO A 69 -4.06 0.66 8.84
N GLU A 70 -4.60 1.24 7.77
CA GLU A 70 -4.51 0.70 6.42
C GLU A 70 -4.65 1.83 5.40
N TYR A 71 -4.05 1.67 4.22
CA TYR A 71 -4.16 2.65 3.15
C TYR A 71 -4.38 1.99 1.80
N VAL A 72 -5.38 2.43 1.04
CA VAL A 72 -5.70 1.88 -0.27
C VAL A 72 -5.22 2.82 -1.36
N PHE A 73 -4.42 2.29 -2.29
CA PHE A 73 -3.79 3.08 -3.35
C PHE A 73 -3.80 2.32 -4.68
N TYR A 74 -3.57 3.07 -5.76
CA TYR A 74 -3.25 2.55 -7.08
C TYR A 74 -1.78 2.82 -7.38
N THR A 75 -1.16 1.91 -8.13
CA THR A 75 0.21 2.07 -8.60
C THR A 75 0.35 1.47 -10.00
N SER A 76 1.23 2.06 -10.80
CA SER A 76 1.50 1.71 -12.19
C SER A 76 2.92 1.20 -12.36
N GLU A 77 3.17 0.47 -13.44
CA GLU A 77 4.52 0.02 -13.79
C GLU A 77 5.53 1.19 -13.79
N GLY A 78 6.67 0.97 -13.13
CA GLY A 78 7.74 1.97 -12.98
C GLY A 78 7.63 2.85 -11.73
N ASP A 79 6.51 2.83 -11.01
CA ASP A 79 6.42 3.48 -9.69
C ASP A 79 7.39 2.83 -8.69
N ILE A 80 7.78 3.59 -7.67
CA ILE A 80 8.64 3.12 -6.59
C ILE A 80 7.86 3.12 -5.28
N MET A 81 7.67 1.94 -4.69
CA MET A 81 7.21 1.80 -3.31
C MET A 81 8.38 1.90 -2.35
N ARG A 82 8.29 2.78 -1.35
CA ARG A 82 9.24 2.87 -0.25
C ARG A 82 8.53 2.67 1.08
N THR A 83 9.08 1.80 1.92
CA THR A 83 8.61 1.59 3.28
C THR A 83 9.77 1.49 4.25
N GLU A 84 9.61 2.06 5.45
CA GLU A 84 10.67 2.09 6.48
C GLU A 84 10.53 0.96 7.52
N ALA A 85 9.54 0.07 7.36
CA ALA A 85 9.30 -1.12 8.17
C ALA A 85 8.65 -2.20 7.30
N GLN A 86 8.34 -3.35 7.90
CA GLN A 86 7.59 -4.38 7.18
C GLN A 86 6.16 -3.91 6.87
N VAL A 87 5.72 -4.17 5.64
CA VAL A 87 4.36 -3.86 5.17
C VAL A 87 3.77 -5.07 4.45
N LYS A 88 2.47 -5.31 4.66
CA LYS A 88 1.70 -6.31 3.93
C LYS A 88 0.87 -5.61 2.86
N LEU A 89 1.10 -5.95 1.60
CA LEU A 89 0.23 -5.54 0.50
C LEU A 89 -0.80 -6.62 0.23
N ILE A 90 -2.07 -6.20 0.20
CA ILE A 90 -3.20 -7.05 -0.14
C ILE A 90 -3.78 -6.51 -1.46
N PRO A 91 -3.72 -7.27 -2.57
CA PRO A 91 -4.32 -6.86 -3.83
C PRO A 91 -5.85 -6.74 -3.70
N VAL A 92 -6.44 -5.70 -4.27
CA VAL A 92 -7.88 -5.41 -4.17
C VAL A 92 -8.50 -5.04 -5.52
N LYS A 93 -9.83 -5.16 -5.63
CA LYS A 93 -10.66 -4.70 -6.76
C LYS A 93 -11.55 -3.55 -6.30
#